data_AF-A0A401U056-F1
#
_entry.id   AF-A0A401U056-F1
#
_cell.length_a   1.000
_cell.length_b   1.000
_cell.length_c   1.000
_cell.angle_alpha   90.00
_cell.angle_beta   90.00
_cell.angle_gamma   90.00
#
_symmetry.space_group_name_H-M   'P 1'
#
loop_
_entity.id
_entity.type
_entity.pdbx_description
1 polymer ?
#
loop_
_entity_poly.entity_id
_entity_poly.type
_entity_poly.pdbx_seq_one_letter_code
_entity_poly.pdbx_strand_id
1 'polypeptide(L)'
;RVDIRKGLVEKALASKVVYLSEYQDLVAMQQDLVLQKSRLREADAAMALLKETRDKTVAEYRRATYDALAKAEQKVASAAQEVVKADRRTKLQRLTAPVDGVVQQLAVHTVGGVVTPAQALAVVVPSESQLEIEAMLSNRDIGFVHPGQAAEIKVDTFNFTRYGLLHGDVLSVSTDAIARDRTQGSNDRASGAT
;
A
#
# COMPACT_ATOMS: atom_id res chain seq x y z
N ARG A 1 20.74 45.04 70.93
CA ARG A 1 21.39 44.80 72.25
C ARG A 1 22.80 45.37 72.28
N VAL A 2 23.65 45.03 71.30
CA VAL A 2 25.01 45.59 71.13
C VAL A 2 25.03 47.13 71.07
N ASP A 3 24.11 47.77 70.33
CA ASP A 3 24.07 49.25 70.23
C ASP A 3 23.72 49.96 71.55
N ILE A 4 22.82 49.36 72.35
CA ILE A 4 22.47 49.85 73.68
C ILE A 4 23.69 49.73 74.60
N ARG A 5 24.44 48.62 74.49
CA ARG A 5 25.64 48.37 75.30
C ARG A 5 26.82 49.25 74.90
N LYS A 6 26.95 49.59 73.61
CA LYS A 6 27.88 50.59 73.09
C LYS A 6 27.68 51.94 73.79
N GLY A 7 26.44 52.44 73.83
CA GLY A 7 26.11 53.71 74.48
C GLY A 7 26.33 53.72 75.99
N LEU A 8 26.21 52.58 76.66
CA LEU A 8 26.51 52.45 78.10
C LEU A 8 28.03 52.43 78.38
N VAL A 9 28.83 51.83 77.50
CA VAL A 9 30.30 51.86 77.59
C VAL A 9 30.84 53.27 77.31
N GLU A 10 30.30 53.98 76.32
CA GLU A 10 30.66 55.38 76.02
C GLU A 10 30.39 56.34 77.18
N LYS A 11 29.37 56.05 77.99
CA LYS A 11 29.05 56.79 79.24
C LYS A 11 29.79 56.26 80.48
N ALA A 12 30.72 55.32 80.33
CA ALA A 12 31.46 54.65 81.41
C ALA A 12 30.60 53.85 82.41
N LEU A 13 29.39 53.45 82.03
CA LEU A 13 28.43 52.74 82.88
C LEU A 13 28.44 51.20 82.69
N ALA A 14 29.30 50.67 81.82
CA ALA A 14 29.38 49.24 81.53
C ALA A 14 30.80 48.76 81.21
N SER A 15 31.05 47.45 81.37
CA SER A 15 32.34 46.82 81.02
C SER A 15 32.56 46.79 79.50
N LYS A 16 33.66 47.40 79.06
CA LYS A 16 34.13 47.39 77.67
C LYS A 16 34.39 45.97 77.14
N VAL A 17 34.84 45.06 78.00
CA VAL A 17 35.14 43.67 77.62
C VAL A 17 33.87 42.94 77.16
N VAL A 18 32.76 43.12 77.89
CA VAL A 18 31.49 42.47 77.55
C VAL A 18 30.88 43.05 76.27
N TYR A 19 31.02 44.35 76.04
CA TYR A 19 30.61 44.96 74.78
C TYR A 19 31.40 44.41 73.59
N LEU A 20 32.73 44.29 73.72
CA LEU A 20 33.58 43.77 72.64
C LEU A 20 33.28 42.30 72.32
N SER A 21 32.99 41.46 73.33
CA SER A 21 32.59 40.08 73.07
C SER A 21 31.23 39.99 72.37
N GLU A 22 30.22 40.75 72.81
CA GLU A 22 28.91 40.79 72.14
C GLU A 22 29.01 41.34 70.70
N TYR A 23 29.92 42.29 70.45
CA TYR A 23 30.19 42.80 69.10
C TYR A 23 30.86 41.74 68.22
N GLN A 24 31.84 41.00 68.74
CA GLN A 24 32.47 39.89 68.04
C GLN A 24 31.45 38.79 67.69
N ASP A 25 30.57 38.44 68.61
CA ASP A 25 29.49 37.47 68.38
C ASP A 25 28.52 37.94 67.28
N LEU A 26 28.13 39.22 67.29
CA LEU A 26 27.27 39.80 66.26
C LEU A 26 27.93 39.72 64.87
N VAL A 27 29.22 40.06 64.77
CA VAL A 27 29.97 39.99 63.51
C VAL A 27 30.05 38.54 63.03
N ALA A 28 30.31 37.57 63.91
CA ALA A 28 30.33 36.15 63.56
C ALA A 28 28.96 35.66 63.05
N MET A 29 27.86 36.02 63.71
CA MET A 29 26.50 35.69 63.26
C MET A 29 26.15 36.34 61.91
N GLN A 30 26.60 37.59 61.68
CA GLN A 30 26.41 38.25 60.40
C GLN A 30 27.18 37.55 59.27
N GLN A 31 28.42 37.12 59.52
CA GLN A 31 29.19 36.36 58.55
C GLN A 31 28.54 35.01 58.24
N ASP A 32 28.04 34.30 59.26
CA ASP A 32 27.31 33.04 59.06
C ASP A 32 26.04 33.24 58.23
N LEU A 33 25.28 34.31 58.48
CA LEU A 33 24.10 34.65 57.67
C LEU A 33 24.45 34.86 56.19
N VAL A 34 25.58 35.52 55.89
CA VAL A 34 26.05 35.73 54.51
C VAL A 34 26.40 34.39 53.85
N LEU A 35 27.10 33.50 54.56
CA LEU A 35 27.43 32.17 54.07
C LEU A 35 26.17 31.33 53.81
N GLN A 36 25.22 31.33 54.74
CA GLN A 36 23.94 30.63 54.58
C GLN A 36 23.15 31.17 53.38
N LYS A 37 23.13 32.50 53.17
CA LYS A 37 22.49 33.12 51.99
C LYS A 37 23.17 32.71 50.68
N SER A 38 24.51 32.59 50.66
CA SER A 38 25.23 32.09 49.48
C SER A 38 24.83 30.65 49.16
N ARG A 39 24.84 29.78 50.18
CA ARG A 39 24.43 28.37 50.04
C ARG A 39 23.00 28.22 49.55
N LEU A 40 22.08 29.07 50.03
CA LEU A 40 20.69 29.06 49.57
C LEU A 40 20.59 29.44 48.08
N ARG A 41 21.32 30.46 47.64
CA ARG A 41 21.38 30.83 46.20
C ARG A 41 21.97 29.71 45.34
N GLU A 42 23.02 29.06 45.81
CA GLU A 42 23.63 27.91 45.12
C GLU A 42 22.65 26.74 45.01
N ALA A 43 21.93 26.44 46.10
CA ALA A 43 20.90 25.40 46.11
C ALA A 43 19.73 25.74 45.17
N ASP A 44 19.26 26.99 45.16
CA ASP A 44 18.20 27.45 44.26
C ASP A 44 18.61 27.34 42.78
N ALA A 45 19.84 27.72 42.46
CA ALA A 45 20.40 27.56 41.11
C ALA A 45 20.50 26.08 40.70
N ALA A 46 20.96 25.21 41.62
CA ALA A 46 21.01 23.78 41.38
C ALA A 46 19.60 23.18 41.16
N MET A 47 18.61 23.59 41.94
CA MET A 47 17.22 23.19 41.75
C MET A 47 16.65 23.64 40.39
N ALA A 48 16.98 24.85 39.95
CA ALA A 48 16.55 25.36 38.65
C ALA A 48 17.13 24.51 37.50
N LEU A 49 18.43 24.20 37.56
CA LEU A 49 19.10 23.35 36.57
C LEU A 49 18.53 21.93 36.54
N LEU A 50 18.23 21.34 37.71
CA LEU A 50 17.63 20.02 37.80
C LEU A 50 16.21 19.99 37.19
N LYS A 51 15.42 21.05 37.40
CA LYS A 51 14.09 21.18 36.77
C LYS A 51 14.21 21.25 35.26
N GLU A 52 15.10 22.09 34.73
CA GLU A 52 15.32 22.21 33.29
C GLU A 52 15.79 20.88 32.68
N THR A 53 16.73 20.20 33.34
CA THR A 53 17.23 18.89 32.91
C THR A 53 16.10 17.86 32.88
N ARG A 54 15.27 17.81 33.93
CA ARG A 54 14.10 16.93 34.00
C ARG A 54 13.14 17.19 32.83
N ASP A 55 12.80 18.45 32.59
CA ASP A 55 11.85 18.81 31.53
C ASP A 55 12.39 18.45 30.15
N LYS A 56 13.70 18.67 29.92
CA LYS A 56 14.39 18.23 28.71
C LYS A 56 14.35 16.72 28.54
N THR A 57 14.68 15.94 29.59
CA THR A 57 14.63 14.48 29.54
C THR A 57 13.21 13.96 29.26
N VAL A 58 12.19 14.57 29.87
CA VAL A 58 10.79 14.22 29.60
C VAL A 58 10.41 14.50 28.15
N ALA A 59 10.82 15.65 27.60
CA ALA A 59 10.57 16.00 26.22
C ALA A 59 11.28 15.05 25.23
N GLU A 60 12.55 14.72 25.49
CA GLU A 60 13.33 13.76 24.70
C GLU A 60 12.72 12.35 24.74
N TYR A 61 12.31 11.89 25.92
CA TYR A 61 11.64 10.60 26.08
C TYR A 61 10.32 10.53 25.31
N ARG A 62 9.50 11.59 25.41
CA ARG A 62 8.24 11.68 24.66
C ARG A 62 8.50 11.65 23.16
N ARG A 63 9.47 12.43 22.68
CA ARG A 63 9.85 12.45 21.26
C ARG A 63 10.28 11.07 20.79
N ALA A 64 11.19 10.41 21.50
CA ALA A 64 11.67 9.07 21.15
C ALA A 64 10.52 8.05 21.13
N THR A 65 9.58 8.15 22.06
CA THR A 65 8.40 7.28 22.12
C THR A 65 7.49 7.50 20.90
N TYR A 66 7.21 8.75 20.53
CA TYR A 66 6.42 9.07 19.34
C TYR A 66 7.11 8.64 18.04
N ASP A 67 8.43 8.83 17.93
CA ASP A 67 9.21 8.36 16.78
C ASP A 67 9.16 6.83 16.67
N ALA A 68 9.23 6.11 17.80
CA ALA A 68 9.10 4.65 17.83
C ALA A 68 7.68 4.20 17.43
N LEU A 69 6.65 4.90 17.92
CA LEU A 69 5.26 4.63 17.57
C LEU A 69 5.02 4.83 16.07
N ALA A 70 5.44 5.96 15.50
CA ALA A 70 5.30 6.26 14.08
C ALA A 70 6.00 5.21 13.20
N LYS A 71 7.21 4.77 13.60
CA LYS A 71 7.91 3.67 12.90
C LYS A 71 7.16 2.35 12.99
N ALA A 72 6.55 2.04 14.13
CA ALA A 72 5.76 0.83 14.30
C ALA A 72 4.49 0.87 13.43
N GLU A 73 3.78 2.00 13.41
CA GLU A 73 2.60 2.20 12.55
C GLU A 73 2.94 2.08 11.06
N GLN A 74 4.06 2.65 10.62
CA GLN A 74 4.54 2.51 9.25
C GLN A 74 4.82 1.04 8.89
N LYS A 75 5.42 0.26 9.81
CA LYS A 75 5.64 -1.18 9.61
C LYS A 75 4.32 -1.95 9.51
N VAL A 76 3.34 -1.63 10.35
CA VAL A 76 2.00 -2.23 10.29
C VAL A 76 1.35 -1.94 8.94
N ALA A 77 1.39 -0.70 8.46
CA ALA A 77 0.85 -0.31 7.17
C ALA A 77 1.52 -1.05 6.01
N SER A 78 2.86 -1.17 6.02
CA SER A 78 3.61 -1.91 5.01
C SER A 78 3.26 -3.40 5.04
N ALA A 79 3.24 -4.02 6.22
CA ALA A 79 2.89 -5.43 6.37
C ALA A 79 1.46 -5.72 5.91
N ALA A 80 0.50 -4.82 6.19
CA ALA A 80 -0.87 -4.95 5.70
C ALA A 80 -0.93 -4.95 4.17
N GLN A 81 -0.16 -4.09 3.50
CA GLN A 81 -0.06 -4.07 2.03
C GLN A 81 0.58 -5.36 1.49
N GLU A 82 1.59 -5.91 2.17
CA GLU A 82 2.20 -7.19 1.80
C GLU A 82 1.20 -8.34 1.91
N VAL A 83 0.36 -8.37 2.95
CA VAL A 83 -0.70 -9.37 3.11
C VAL A 83 -1.72 -9.26 1.97
N VAL A 84 -2.16 -8.06 1.61
CA VAL A 84 -3.08 -7.86 0.48
C VAL A 84 -2.45 -8.32 -0.84
N LYS A 85 -1.17 -8.03 -1.06
CA LYS A 85 -0.42 -8.48 -2.24
C LYS A 85 -0.30 -10.01 -2.27
N ALA A 86 0.00 -10.63 -1.13
CA ALA A 86 0.10 -12.09 -1.00
C ALA A 86 -1.25 -12.76 -1.25
N ASP A 87 -2.34 -12.26 -0.67
CA ASP A 87 -3.69 -12.78 -0.87
C ASP A 87 -4.12 -12.69 -2.36
N ARG A 88 -3.87 -11.55 -3.01
CA ARG A 88 -4.10 -11.39 -4.45
C ARG A 88 -3.30 -12.41 -5.27
N ARG A 89 -2.02 -12.62 -4.93
CA ARG A 89 -1.17 -13.62 -5.62
C ARG A 89 -1.72 -15.03 -5.44
N THR A 90 -2.14 -15.40 -4.24
CA THR A 90 -2.76 -16.70 -3.95
C THR A 90 -4.06 -16.88 -4.72
N LYS A 91 -4.90 -15.84 -4.80
CA LYS A 91 -6.13 -15.87 -5.62
C LYS A 91 -5.82 -16.10 -7.10
N LEU A 92 -4.82 -15.41 -7.65
CA LEU A 92 -4.40 -15.54 -9.04
C LEU A 92 -3.76 -16.91 -9.38
N GLN A 93 -3.32 -17.68 -8.38
CA GLN A 93 -2.87 -19.07 -8.61
C GLN A 93 -4.03 -20.02 -8.91
N ARG A 94 -5.25 -19.68 -8.50
CA ARG A 94 -6.46 -20.44 -8.83
C ARG A 94 -7.16 -19.76 -9.99
N LEU A 95 -7.08 -20.40 -11.16
CA LEU A 95 -7.81 -19.95 -12.34
C LEU A 95 -9.23 -20.50 -12.29
N THR A 96 -10.21 -19.60 -12.39
CA THR A 96 -11.63 -19.92 -12.46
C THR A 96 -12.20 -19.43 -13.79
N ALA A 97 -13.19 -20.13 -14.34
CA ALA A 97 -13.86 -19.66 -15.55
C ALA A 97 -14.63 -18.34 -15.25
N PRO A 98 -14.48 -17.29 -16.08
CA PRO A 98 -15.20 -16.04 -15.89
C PRO A 98 -16.67 -16.11 -16.36
N VAL A 99 -17.00 -17.10 -17.19
CA VAL A 99 -18.31 -17.29 -17.82
C VAL A 99 -18.63 -18.78 -17.84
N ASP A 100 -19.92 -19.11 -17.78
CA ASP A 100 -20.41 -20.47 -17.96
C ASP A 100 -20.24 -20.89 -19.41
N GLY A 101 -19.60 -22.02 -19.64
CA GLY A 101 -19.21 -22.43 -20.98
C GLY A 101 -18.42 -23.73 -21.03
N VAL A 102 -17.98 -24.08 -22.23
CA VAL A 102 -17.16 -25.26 -22.49
C VAL A 102 -15.71 -24.84 -22.67
N VAL A 103 -14.79 -25.56 -22.01
CA VAL A 103 -13.35 -25.36 -22.18
C VAL A 103 -12.88 -25.97 -23.50
N GLN A 104 -12.29 -25.15 -24.36
CA GLN A 104 -11.63 -25.54 -25.60
C GLN A 104 -10.14 -25.15 -25.57
N GLN A 105 -9.34 -25.78 -26.46
CA GLN A 105 -7.92 -25.47 -26.67
C GLN A 105 -7.10 -25.42 -25.36
N LEU A 106 -7.09 -26.52 -24.60
CA LEU A 106 -6.24 -26.62 -23.41
C LEU A 106 -4.76 -26.74 -23.83
N ALA A 107 -3.99 -25.67 -23.63
CA ALA A 107 -2.59 -25.60 -24.02
C ALA A 107 -1.66 -26.35 -23.05
N VAL A 108 -2.09 -26.54 -21.79
CA VAL A 108 -1.27 -27.14 -20.73
C VAL A 108 -1.86 -28.47 -20.28
N HIS A 109 -1.10 -29.54 -20.46
CA HIS A 109 -1.51 -30.93 -20.19
C HIS A 109 -0.60 -31.62 -19.17
N THR A 110 0.31 -30.89 -18.51
CA THR A 110 1.32 -31.45 -17.59
C THR A 110 1.18 -30.90 -16.17
N VAL A 111 1.16 -31.79 -15.17
CA VAL A 111 1.19 -31.42 -13.75
C VAL A 111 2.61 -31.01 -13.40
N GLY A 112 2.78 -29.77 -12.90
CA GLY A 112 4.09 -29.22 -12.51
C GLY A 112 4.83 -28.44 -13.60
N GLY A 113 4.23 -28.26 -14.79
CA GLY A 113 4.76 -27.37 -15.82
C GLY A 113 4.74 -25.90 -15.39
N VAL A 114 5.79 -25.14 -15.71
CA VAL A 114 5.86 -23.70 -15.44
C VAL A 114 5.18 -22.95 -16.58
N VAL A 115 4.28 -22.02 -16.24
CA VAL A 115 3.57 -21.16 -17.20
C VAL A 115 3.93 -19.69 -16.99
N THR A 116 3.93 -18.91 -18.07
CA THR A 116 4.20 -17.47 -18.00
C THR A 116 2.92 -16.65 -17.91
N PRO A 117 2.94 -15.42 -17.33
CA PRO A 117 1.73 -14.63 -17.10
C PRO A 117 0.90 -14.27 -18.34
N ALA A 118 1.50 -14.29 -19.53
CA ALA A 118 0.84 -13.95 -20.80
C ALA A 118 0.50 -15.19 -21.65
N GLN A 119 0.76 -16.39 -21.14
CA GLN A 119 0.49 -17.62 -21.86
C GLN A 119 -1.00 -17.94 -21.78
N ALA A 120 -1.66 -18.04 -22.93
CA ALA A 120 -3.02 -18.56 -23.00
C ALA A 120 -3.02 -20.03 -22.56
N LEU A 121 -3.83 -20.37 -21.56
CA LEU A 121 -3.89 -21.72 -20.98
C LEU A 121 -5.07 -22.52 -21.51
N ALA A 122 -6.21 -21.85 -21.67
CA ALA A 122 -7.47 -22.43 -22.14
C ALA A 122 -8.37 -21.33 -22.69
N VAL A 123 -9.29 -21.68 -23.59
CA VAL A 123 -10.34 -20.80 -24.11
C VAL A 123 -11.68 -21.31 -23.58
N VAL A 124 -12.48 -20.45 -22.97
CA VAL A 124 -13.85 -20.80 -22.52
C VAL A 124 -14.83 -20.23 -23.53
N VAL A 125 -15.64 -21.09 -24.14
CA VAL A 125 -16.70 -20.70 -25.07
C VAL A 125 -18.04 -20.66 -24.33
N PRO A 126 -18.71 -19.50 -24.22
CA PRO A 126 -19.98 -19.38 -23.51
C PRO A 126 -21.06 -20.31 -24.07
N SER A 127 -21.90 -20.88 -23.20
CA SER A 127 -23.00 -21.75 -23.64
C SER A 127 -24.16 -21.00 -24.29
N GLU A 128 -24.31 -19.70 -23.99
CA GLU A 128 -25.42 -18.87 -24.50
C GLU A 128 -25.00 -17.91 -25.64
N SER A 129 -23.85 -18.15 -26.29
CA SER A 129 -23.46 -17.32 -27.44
C SER A 129 -24.44 -17.52 -28.60
N GLN A 130 -25.06 -16.43 -29.08
CA GLN A 130 -25.75 -16.44 -30.37
C GLN A 130 -24.74 -16.82 -31.45
N LEU A 131 -25.03 -17.91 -32.18
CA LEU A 131 -24.15 -18.43 -33.20
C LEU A 131 -24.36 -17.63 -34.48
N GLU A 132 -23.45 -16.70 -34.74
CA GLU A 132 -23.45 -15.93 -36.00
C GLU A 132 -22.66 -16.69 -37.06
N ILE A 133 -23.23 -16.78 -38.26
CA ILE A 133 -22.61 -17.46 -39.40
C ILE A 133 -22.35 -16.43 -40.48
N GLU A 134 -21.07 -16.25 -40.81
CA GLU A 134 -20.67 -15.41 -41.94
C GLU A 134 -20.60 -16.26 -43.20
N ALA A 135 -21.42 -15.92 -44.20
CA ALA A 135 -21.46 -16.60 -45.48
C ALA A 135 -21.13 -15.61 -46.60
N MET A 136 -20.19 -15.98 -47.47
CA MET A 136 -19.85 -15.17 -48.64
C MET A 136 -20.77 -15.54 -49.80
N LEU A 137 -21.45 -14.55 -50.35
CA LEU A 137 -22.32 -14.69 -51.52
C LEU A 137 -21.67 -14.09 -52.77
N SER A 138 -22.01 -14.62 -53.95
CA SER A 138 -21.59 -14.03 -55.21
C SER A 138 -22.25 -12.65 -55.41
N ASN A 139 -21.52 -11.70 -55.99
CA ASN A 139 -22.04 -10.35 -56.27
C ASN A 139 -23.27 -10.35 -57.19
N ARG A 140 -23.51 -11.43 -57.94
CA ARG A 140 -24.72 -11.59 -58.76
C ARG A 140 -25.97 -11.89 -57.94
N ASP A 141 -25.80 -12.46 -56.75
CA ASP A 141 -26.89 -12.97 -55.93
C ASP A 141 -27.25 -12.02 -54.78
N ILE A 142 -26.44 -10.98 -54.53
CA ILE A 142 -26.67 -9.96 -53.49
C ILE A 142 -28.00 -9.23 -53.65
N GLY A 143 -28.48 -9.06 -54.89
CA GLY A 143 -29.75 -8.40 -55.19
C GLY A 143 -30.99 -9.20 -54.74
N PHE A 144 -30.82 -10.47 -54.38
CA PHE A 144 -31.92 -11.36 -53.97
C PHE A 144 -31.92 -11.65 -52.47
N VAL A 145 -30.93 -11.17 -51.71
CA VAL A 145 -30.80 -11.40 -50.28
C VAL A 145 -31.05 -10.12 -49.50
N HIS A 146 -31.94 -10.20 -48.51
CA HIS A 146 -32.35 -9.07 -47.68
C HIS A 146 -32.28 -9.42 -46.19
N PRO A 147 -31.96 -8.45 -45.32
CA PRO A 147 -32.07 -8.63 -43.88
C PRO A 147 -33.47 -9.08 -43.47
N GLY A 148 -33.55 -10.05 -42.55
CA GLY A 148 -34.80 -10.64 -42.06
C GLY A 148 -35.33 -11.83 -42.88
N GLN A 149 -34.65 -12.25 -43.94
CA GLN A 149 -35.01 -13.49 -44.64
C GLN A 149 -34.60 -14.73 -43.85
N ALA A 150 -35.47 -15.75 -43.85
CA ALA A 150 -35.16 -17.05 -43.27
C ALA A 150 -34.10 -17.78 -44.11
N ALA A 151 -33.07 -18.29 -43.45
CA ALA A 151 -31.98 -19.05 -44.02
C ALA A 151 -31.92 -20.46 -43.42
N GLU A 152 -31.67 -21.45 -44.28
CA GLU A 152 -31.40 -22.83 -43.86
C GLU A 152 -29.92 -23.12 -44.02
N ILE A 153 -29.25 -23.45 -42.92
CA ILE A 153 -27.82 -23.73 -42.87
C ILE A 153 -27.58 -25.23 -42.79
N LYS A 154 -26.79 -25.74 -43.74
CA LYS A 154 -26.28 -27.12 -43.77
C LYS A 154 -24.82 -27.12 -43.36
N VAL A 155 -24.50 -27.80 -42.26
CA VAL A 155 -23.12 -27.95 -41.77
C VAL A 155 -22.53 -29.23 -42.34
N ASP A 156 -21.55 -29.11 -43.23
CA ASP A 156 -20.97 -30.25 -43.98
C ASP A 156 -20.32 -31.31 -43.07
N THR A 157 -19.81 -30.90 -41.91
CA THR A 157 -19.13 -31.78 -40.96
C THR A 157 -20.07 -32.69 -40.15
N PHE A 158 -21.39 -32.46 -40.19
CA PHE A 158 -22.37 -33.28 -39.48
C PHE A 158 -23.43 -33.83 -40.44
N ASN A 159 -23.79 -35.11 -40.30
CA ASN A 159 -24.83 -35.70 -41.14
C ASN A 159 -26.20 -35.05 -40.87
N PHE A 160 -26.65 -34.18 -41.77
CA PHE A 160 -27.89 -33.42 -41.68
C PHE A 160 -29.14 -34.29 -41.56
N THR A 161 -29.12 -35.54 -42.05
CA THR A 161 -30.26 -36.47 -41.88
C THR A 161 -30.43 -36.94 -40.44
N ARG A 162 -29.38 -36.87 -39.62
CA ARG A 162 -29.41 -37.25 -38.20
C ARG A 162 -29.55 -36.05 -37.26
N TYR A 163 -28.97 -34.90 -37.60
CA TYR A 163 -28.92 -33.73 -36.72
C TYR A 163 -29.81 -32.56 -37.16
N GLY A 164 -30.43 -32.61 -38.34
CA GLY A 164 -31.33 -31.59 -38.85
C GLY A 164 -30.63 -30.42 -39.56
N LEU A 165 -31.43 -29.43 -39.97
CA LEU A 165 -31.00 -28.16 -40.56
C LEU A 165 -30.97 -27.10 -39.47
N LEU A 166 -29.97 -26.21 -39.49
CA LEU A 166 -30.02 -25.01 -38.66
C LEU A 166 -30.89 -23.96 -39.36
N HIS A 167 -31.86 -23.42 -38.64
CA HIS A 167 -32.65 -22.28 -39.10
C HIS A 167 -32.10 -21.01 -38.48
N GLY A 168 -31.95 -19.96 -39.27
CA GLY A 168 -31.54 -18.64 -38.82
C GLY A 168 -32.11 -17.56 -39.71
N ASP A 169 -31.95 -16.30 -39.31
CA ASP A 169 -32.39 -15.15 -40.10
C ASP A 169 -31.17 -14.34 -40.56
N VAL A 170 -31.26 -13.74 -41.76
CA VAL A 170 -30.22 -12.85 -42.25
C VAL A 170 -30.18 -11.59 -41.39
N LEU A 171 -29.15 -11.43 -40.55
CA LEU A 171 -29.03 -10.27 -39.66
C LEU A 171 -28.66 -9.00 -40.43
N SER A 172 -27.64 -9.08 -41.30
CA SER A 172 -27.18 -7.96 -42.11
C SER A 172 -26.53 -8.44 -43.41
N VAL A 173 -26.53 -7.57 -44.42
CA VAL A 173 -25.85 -7.79 -45.69
C VAL A 173 -24.87 -6.63 -45.88
N SER A 174 -23.57 -6.92 -45.89
CA SER A 174 -22.55 -5.90 -46.16
C SER A 174 -22.59 -5.49 -47.64
N THR A 175 -22.53 -4.19 -47.90
CA THR A 175 -22.46 -3.62 -49.25
C THR A 175 -21.04 -3.59 -49.81
N ASP A 176 -20.05 -4.04 -49.04
CA ASP A 176 -18.65 -3.97 -49.42
C ASP A 176 -18.23 -5.20 -50.22
N ALA A 177 -17.54 -4.96 -51.35
CA ALA A 177 -17.10 -6.01 -52.25
C ALA A 177 -15.71 -6.49 -51.84
N ILE A 178 -15.64 -7.60 -51.11
CA ILE A 178 -14.36 -8.23 -50.78
C ILE A 178 -13.82 -8.94 -52.03
N ALA A 179 -12.80 -8.37 -52.65
CA ALA A 179 -12.02 -9.06 -53.67
C ALA A 179 -11.38 -10.30 -53.01
N ARG A 180 -11.63 -11.50 -53.55
CA ARG A 180 -10.90 -12.70 -53.12
C ARG A 180 -9.42 -12.48 -53.45
N ASP A 181 -8.64 -12.07 -52.47
CA ASP A 181 -7.20 -12.20 -52.60
C ASP A 181 -6.89 -13.69 -52.64
N ARG A 182 -6.19 -14.09 -53.69
CA ARG A 182 -5.94 -15.48 -54.01
C ARG A 182 -5.06 -16.03 -52.89
N THR A 183 -5.63 -16.88 -52.05
CA THR A 183 -4.96 -17.73 -51.08
C THR A 183 -3.55 -18.09 -51.55
N GLN A 184 -2.54 -17.41 -50.98
CA GLN A 184 -1.14 -17.74 -51.15
C GLN A 184 -0.89 -19.02 -50.37
N GLY A 185 -1.13 -20.15 -51.02
CA GLY A 185 -0.72 -21.45 -50.52
C GLY A 185 0.81 -21.52 -50.55
N SER A 186 1.44 -21.27 -49.42
CA SER A 186 2.84 -21.63 -49.16
C SER A 186 2.94 -23.16 -49.15
N ASN A 187 3.13 -23.75 -50.32
CA ASN A 187 3.47 -25.16 -50.47
C ASN A 187 4.98 -25.31 -50.22
N ASP A 188 5.37 -25.24 -48.95
CA ASP A 188 6.76 -25.33 -48.53
C ASP A 188 7.01 -26.72 -47.94
N ARG A 189 7.01 -27.76 -48.80
CA ARG A 189 7.55 -29.09 -48.48
C ARG A 189 8.13 -29.78 -49.72
N ALA A 190 9.37 -30.24 -49.52
CA ALA A 190 10.10 -31.26 -50.26
C ALA A 190 10.87 -30.83 -51.53
N SER A 191 12.11 -30.37 -51.31
CA SER A 191 13.21 -30.75 -52.21
C SER A 191 14.23 -31.55 -51.40
N GLY A 192 14.14 -32.87 -51.54
CA GLY A 192 15.15 -33.83 -51.15
C GLY A 192 15.51 -34.65 -52.38
N ALA A 193 16.81 -34.66 -52.70
CA ALA A 193 17.57 -35.66 -53.46
C ALA A 193 16.99 -36.17 -54.80
N THR A 194 17.64 -35.82 -55.93
CA THR A 194 18.71 -36.62 -56.57
C THR A 194 19.36 -35.83 -57.69
#